data_AF-A0A8D3DUT8-F1
#
_entry.id   AF-A0A8D3DUT8-F1
#
_cell.length_a   1.000
_cell.length_b   1.000
_cell.length_c   1.000
_cell.angle_alpha   90.00
_cell.angle_beta   90.00
_cell.angle_gamma   90.00
#
_symmetry.space_group_name_H-M   'P 1'
#
loop_
_entity.id
_entity.type
_entity.pdbx_description
1 polymer ?
#
loop_
_entity_poly.entity_id
_entity_poly.type
_entity_poly.pdbx_seq_one_letter_code
_entity_poly.pdbx_strand_id
1 'polypeptide(L)'
;MTFHILIKKSMYDQLSHPDRDSGSSCQGEDLYLQETDPLSQLDRGAHQRVQRWPVQERFCEDLQVLRVLPSGQRGGVKDQAVFDATNTTRERRETIIQFAEQNGFKVFFVESVCEDPDVIQENIVQVKLGSPDYTNCNTEEAVEDFMKRIKCYENSYETLDEVLDRDLSYIKIMDVGQRYLVNRVLDHIQSRIVYYLMNIHITPRSIYLCRHGESELNVKGCIGGDSGLTPRGKEFAKKLNQFIQEQGISDLKVWTSQMKRTIQTAEALCVPYEQWKVLNEIDAGVCEEMMYEEIQGNYPLEFALRDQDKYRYRYPKGESYEDLVQRLEPVIMELERQENVLVVCHQAVMRCLLAYFLDKTAEELPYLKCPLHTVLKLTPVAYGCKVESISLNVDAVNTHRERPENVEVSRMSEEALLTVPAHQ
;
A
#
# COMPACT_ATOMS: atom_id res chain seq x y z
N MET A 1 5.63 24.00 3.89
CA MET A 1 4.84 23.89 2.65
C MET A 1 5.56 22.96 1.70
N THR A 2 4.91 21.86 1.33
CA THR A 2 5.42 20.92 0.33
C THR A 2 4.36 20.78 -0.76
N PHE A 3 4.79 20.76 -2.01
CA PHE A 3 3.93 20.49 -3.14
C PHE A 3 4.26 19.11 -3.69
N HIS A 4 3.24 18.34 -4.04
CA HIS A 4 3.40 17.12 -4.81
C HIS A 4 2.65 17.29 -6.13
N ILE A 5 3.30 17.06 -7.26
CA ILE A 5 2.68 17.16 -8.58
C ILE A 5 2.45 15.77 -9.13
N LEU A 6 1.24 15.46 -9.57
CA LEU A 6 0.89 14.19 -10.19
C LEU A 6 0.73 14.39 -11.71
N ILE A 7 1.40 13.54 -12.49
CA ILE A 7 1.46 13.62 -13.95
C ILE A 7 0.96 12.28 -14.52
N LYS A 8 -0.01 12.29 -15.46
CA LYS A 8 -0.64 11.08 -16.05
C LYS A 8 -0.66 11.08 -17.57
N LYS A 9 -0.39 9.96 -18.25
CA LYS A 9 -0.51 9.84 -19.72
C LYS A 9 -1.93 9.50 -20.18
N SER A 10 -2.39 10.08 -21.30
CA SER A 10 -3.70 9.76 -21.91
C SER A 10 -3.60 8.61 -22.93
N MET A 11 -4.34 7.51 -22.74
CA MET A 11 -4.53 6.44 -23.74
C MET A 11 -5.86 6.65 -24.50
N TYR A 12 -5.89 7.56 -25.46
CA TYR A 12 -6.94 7.57 -26.49
C TYR A 12 -6.33 8.11 -27.78
N ASP A 13 -5.82 7.19 -28.61
CA ASP A 13 -5.70 7.31 -30.08
C ASP A 13 -4.92 6.11 -30.65
N GLN A 14 -5.50 4.89 -30.54
CA GLN A 14 -5.06 3.75 -31.36
C GLN A 14 -6.25 2.93 -31.85
N LEU A 15 -7.03 3.52 -32.76
CA LEU A 15 -7.85 2.79 -33.72
C LEU A 15 -7.41 3.17 -35.14
N SER A 16 -6.64 2.28 -35.78
CA SER A 16 -6.61 1.91 -37.22
C SER A 16 -5.21 1.53 -37.73
N HIS A 17 -5.15 0.35 -38.36
CA HIS A 17 -4.03 -0.39 -39.01
C HIS A 17 -3.39 0.32 -40.25
N PRO A 18 -2.44 -0.29 -41.00
CA PRO A 18 -1.36 -1.26 -40.70
C PRO A 18 0.04 -0.82 -41.25
N ASP A 19 1.08 -1.57 -40.83
CA ASP A 19 2.41 -1.81 -41.44
C ASP A 19 3.07 -0.76 -42.36
N ARG A 20 4.29 -0.36 -41.98
CA ARG A 20 5.46 -0.30 -42.87
C ARG A 20 6.78 -0.20 -42.10
N ASP A 21 7.60 -1.22 -42.27
CA ASP A 21 9.05 -1.19 -42.07
C ASP A 21 9.70 -0.06 -42.88
N SER A 22 10.53 0.74 -42.21
CA SER A 22 11.82 1.19 -42.74
C SER A 22 12.61 1.89 -41.65
N GLY A 23 13.79 1.35 -41.33
CA GLY A 23 14.66 1.88 -40.29
C GLY A 23 15.25 3.25 -40.63
N SER A 24 15.45 4.03 -39.57
CA SER A 24 16.49 5.06 -39.51
C SER A 24 16.96 5.17 -38.07
N SER A 25 18.24 4.89 -37.84
CA SER A 25 18.94 5.11 -36.59
C SER A 25 18.95 6.61 -36.27
N CYS A 26 18.21 7.04 -35.26
CA CYS A 26 18.38 8.36 -34.65
C CYS A 26 19.08 8.18 -33.31
N GLN A 27 20.28 8.74 -33.23
CA GLN A 27 21.07 8.87 -32.02
C GLN A 27 20.23 9.61 -30.97
N GLY A 28 20.00 8.97 -29.82
CA GLY A 28 19.33 9.61 -28.69
C GLY A 28 20.29 10.58 -28.01
N GLU A 29 19.98 11.88 -28.07
CA GLU A 29 20.58 12.87 -27.20
C GLU A 29 19.92 12.78 -25.81
N ASP A 30 20.74 12.69 -24.77
CA ASP A 30 20.31 12.72 -23.38
C ASP A 30 19.72 14.10 -23.02
N LEU A 31 18.45 14.15 -22.64
CA LEU A 31 17.78 15.39 -22.21
C LEU A 31 17.77 15.50 -20.68
N TYR A 32 18.71 16.28 -20.15
CA TYR A 32 18.70 16.74 -18.76
C TYR A 32 17.99 18.10 -18.68
N LEU A 33 17.05 18.26 -17.74
CA LEU A 33 16.63 19.59 -17.29
C LEU A 33 17.82 20.18 -16.50
N GLN A 34 18.58 21.09 -17.11
CA GLN A 34 19.64 21.82 -16.42
C GLN A 34 19.01 22.73 -15.36
N GLU A 35 19.42 22.53 -14.11
CA GLU A 35 19.13 23.42 -12.98
C GLU A 35 19.88 24.74 -13.15
N THR A 36 19.15 25.83 -13.39
CA THR A 36 19.70 27.18 -13.33
C THR A 36 18.88 28.03 -12.37
N ASP A 37 18.99 27.74 -11.08
CA ASP A 37 18.44 28.57 -10.00
C ASP A 37 19.55 28.81 -8.96
N PRO A 38 19.88 30.05 -8.56
CA PRO A 38 20.83 30.33 -7.48
C PRO A 38 20.50 29.64 -6.15
N LEU A 39 19.25 29.23 -5.93
CA LEU A 39 18.81 28.46 -4.75
C LEU A 39 19.21 26.97 -4.79
N SER A 40 19.64 26.44 -5.94
CA SER A 40 20.05 25.03 -6.10
C SER A 40 21.32 24.65 -5.35
N GLN A 41 22.13 25.64 -4.92
CA GLN A 41 23.36 25.35 -4.18
C GLN A 41 23.12 24.84 -2.76
N LEU A 42 21.95 25.12 -2.17
CA LEU A 42 21.54 24.64 -0.84
C LEU A 42 20.83 23.28 -0.88
N ASP A 43 20.48 22.76 -2.07
CA ASP A 43 19.66 21.56 -2.22
C ASP A 43 20.42 20.29 -2.63
N ARG A 44 21.77 20.35 -2.62
CA ARG A 44 22.63 19.22 -3.02
C ARG A 44 22.52 17.98 -2.12
N GLY A 45 21.81 18.06 -1.00
CA GLY A 45 21.59 16.95 -0.06
C GLY A 45 20.42 16.02 -0.40
N ALA A 46 19.47 16.42 -1.25
CA ALA A 46 18.29 15.61 -1.59
C ALA A 46 18.56 14.55 -2.68
N HIS A 47 19.71 14.59 -3.34
CA HIS A 47 20.11 13.65 -4.38
C HIS A 47 20.74 12.39 -3.80
N GLN A 48 19.93 11.55 -3.17
CA GLN A 48 20.06 10.09 -3.10
C GLN A 48 19.10 9.57 -2.03
N ARG A 49 17.89 9.15 -2.45
CA ARG A 49 17.17 7.98 -1.92
C ARG A 49 15.79 7.91 -2.57
N VAL A 50 15.73 7.21 -3.71
CA VAL A 50 14.48 6.73 -4.30
C VAL A 50 14.49 5.22 -4.07
N GLN A 51 13.80 4.76 -3.02
CA GLN A 51 13.54 3.33 -2.84
C GLN A 51 12.17 2.99 -3.43
N ARG A 52 12.14 1.83 -4.09
CA ARG A 52 11.02 1.26 -4.87
C ARG A 52 9.80 1.04 -3.97
N TRP A 53 8.63 1.38 -4.50
CA TRP A 53 7.32 1.12 -3.88
C TRP A 53 6.59 -0.03 -4.59
N PRO A 54 6.73 -1.30 -4.16
CA PRO A 54 6.29 -2.39 -5.00
C PRO A 54 4.88 -2.95 -4.76
N VAL A 55 4.03 -2.49 -3.82
CA VAL A 55 2.64 -3.05 -3.76
C VAL A 55 1.44 -2.15 -3.69
N GLN A 56 1.66 -0.86 -3.67
CA GLN A 56 0.58 0.04 -4.03
C GLN A 56 0.19 -0.06 -5.51
N GLU A 57 0.84 -0.90 -6.32
CA GLU A 57 0.58 -1.05 -7.77
C GLU A 57 -0.83 -1.55 -8.16
N ARG A 58 -1.66 -2.08 -7.25
CA ARG A 58 -3.08 -2.42 -7.55
C ARG A 58 -4.13 -1.72 -6.71
N PHE A 59 -3.73 -1.08 -5.61
CA PHE A 59 -4.59 -0.17 -4.84
C PHE A 59 -4.54 1.26 -5.35
N CYS A 60 -3.40 1.58 -5.95
CA CYS A 60 -3.05 2.79 -6.66
C CYS A 60 -2.39 2.36 -7.96
N GLU A 61 -3.16 1.95 -8.98
CA GLU A 61 -2.67 1.87 -10.38
C GLU A 61 -2.25 3.25 -10.93
N ASP A 62 -1.86 4.19 -10.05
CA ASP A 62 -1.95 5.59 -10.35
C ASP A 62 -1.03 6.54 -9.55
N LEU A 63 0.02 6.06 -8.86
CA LEU A 63 1.06 6.96 -8.31
C LEU A 63 2.43 6.28 -8.28
N GLN A 64 3.28 6.51 -9.29
CA GLN A 64 4.72 6.21 -9.18
C GLN A 64 5.58 7.28 -9.84
N VAL A 65 6.36 7.99 -9.03
CA VAL A 65 7.45 8.94 -9.36
C VAL A 65 8.15 8.74 -10.72
N LEU A 66 8.35 9.88 -11.40
CA LEU A 66 8.98 10.05 -12.70
C LEU A 66 10.34 9.32 -12.79
N ARG A 67 10.37 8.19 -13.52
CA ARG A 67 11.60 7.65 -14.12
C ARG A 67 11.28 7.36 -15.58
N VAL A 68 11.64 8.28 -16.47
CA VAL A 68 11.70 7.99 -17.91
C VAL A 68 12.87 7.03 -18.09
N LEU A 69 12.61 5.72 -18.05
CA LEU A 69 13.57 4.71 -18.49
C LEU A 69 13.39 4.48 -20.00
N PRO A 70 14.48 4.26 -20.74
CA PRO A 70 14.45 4.11 -22.18
C PRO A 70 13.59 2.91 -22.58
N SER A 71 12.82 3.09 -23.65
CA SER A 71 12.05 2.03 -24.31
C SER A 71 12.96 0.86 -24.68
N GLY A 72 12.94 -0.20 -23.87
CA GLY A 72 13.81 -1.36 -24.09
C GLY A 72 13.64 -2.57 -23.16
N GLN A 73 12.69 -2.56 -22.22
CA GLN A 73 12.39 -3.76 -21.42
C GLN A 73 10.89 -4.07 -21.49
N ARG A 74 10.58 -5.29 -21.95
CA ARG A 74 9.23 -5.85 -21.98
C ARG A 74 8.71 -5.98 -20.53
N GLY A 75 7.87 -5.04 -20.10
CA GLY A 75 7.14 -5.11 -18.83
C GLY A 75 6.56 -3.77 -18.39
N GLY A 76 5.26 -3.57 -18.60
CA GLY A 76 4.42 -2.53 -17.99
C GLY A 76 4.68 -1.08 -18.44
N VAL A 77 3.76 -0.50 -19.21
CA VAL A 77 3.72 0.96 -19.41
C VAL A 77 3.38 1.60 -18.05
N LYS A 78 4.23 2.48 -17.53
CA LYS A 78 3.89 3.25 -16.33
C LYS A 78 3.03 4.44 -16.72
N ASP A 79 1.81 4.48 -16.22
CA ASP A 79 0.81 5.48 -16.61
C ASP A 79 0.86 6.77 -15.79
N GLN A 80 1.68 6.83 -14.73
CA GLN A 80 1.79 7.98 -13.82
C GLN A 80 3.16 8.28 -13.27
N ALA A 81 3.33 9.54 -12.82
CA ALA A 81 4.50 10.11 -12.17
C ALA A 81 4.13 11.07 -11.03
N VAL A 82 4.73 10.87 -9.84
CA VAL A 82 4.72 11.84 -8.73
C VAL A 82 6.01 12.67 -8.76
N PHE A 83 5.90 13.98 -8.83
CA PHE A 83 7.03 14.91 -8.80
C PHE A 83 6.99 15.69 -7.49
N ASP A 84 7.81 15.23 -6.54
CA ASP A 84 7.92 15.79 -5.19
C ASP A 84 9.01 16.87 -5.15
N ALA A 85 8.59 18.13 -5.08
CA ALA A 85 9.46 19.30 -4.94
C ALA A 85 8.65 20.48 -4.42
N THR A 86 9.30 21.53 -3.92
CA THR A 86 8.58 22.69 -3.35
C THR A 86 7.67 23.39 -4.34
N ASN A 87 8.02 23.54 -5.64
CA ASN A 87 7.15 24.08 -6.70
C ASN A 87 6.30 25.32 -6.30
N THR A 88 6.89 26.19 -5.47
CA THR A 88 6.20 27.27 -4.76
C THR A 88 5.84 28.46 -5.63
N THR A 89 6.50 28.65 -6.79
CA THR A 89 6.26 29.77 -7.71
C THR A 89 5.40 29.35 -8.91
N ARG A 90 4.63 30.29 -9.48
CA ARG A 90 3.85 30.05 -10.70
C ARG A 90 4.73 29.74 -11.90
N GLU A 91 5.86 30.46 -12.03
CA GLU A 91 6.84 30.23 -13.11
C GLU A 91 7.35 28.78 -13.12
N ARG A 92 7.65 28.22 -11.94
CA ARG A 92 8.08 26.83 -11.84
C ARG A 92 6.96 25.86 -12.24
N ARG A 93 5.73 26.09 -11.79
CA ARG A 93 4.57 25.25 -12.15
C ARG A 93 4.27 25.32 -13.65
N GLU A 94 4.37 26.49 -14.26
CA GLU A 94 4.21 26.70 -15.71
C GLU A 94 5.23 25.88 -16.51
N THR A 95 6.50 25.85 -16.08
CA THR A 95 7.54 25.02 -16.72
C THR A 95 7.16 23.53 -16.72
N ILE A 96 6.55 23.06 -15.63
CA ILE A 96 6.11 21.66 -15.47
C ILE A 96 4.89 21.37 -16.35
N ILE A 97 3.93 22.30 -16.42
CA ILE A 97 2.76 22.21 -17.30
C ILE A 97 3.22 22.11 -18.76
N GLN A 98 4.11 23.00 -19.20
CA GLN A 98 4.64 22.99 -20.57
C GLN A 98 5.35 21.68 -20.90
N PHE A 99 6.16 21.16 -19.97
CA PHE A 99 6.78 19.85 -20.12
C PHE A 99 5.72 18.74 -20.26
N ALA A 100 4.69 18.76 -19.43
CA ALA A 100 3.62 17.76 -19.46
C ALA A 100 2.84 17.81 -20.78
N GLU A 101 2.47 19.00 -21.25
CA GLU A 101 1.78 19.20 -22.52
C GLU A 101 2.58 18.67 -23.72
N GLN A 102 3.88 19.00 -23.78
CA GLN A 102 4.79 18.54 -24.84
C GLN A 102 4.90 17.00 -24.90
N ASN A 103 4.70 16.33 -23.77
CA ASN A 103 4.82 14.88 -23.66
C ASN A 103 3.47 14.15 -23.57
N GLY A 104 2.35 14.86 -23.74
CA GLY A 104 1.01 14.29 -23.71
C GLY A 104 0.58 13.79 -22.33
N PHE A 105 1.09 14.42 -21.27
CA PHE A 105 0.68 14.17 -19.90
C PHE A 105 -0.36 15.19 -19.40
N LYS A 106 -1.34 14.72 -18.64
CA LYS A 106 -2.21 15.52 -17.77
C LYS A 106 -1.48 15.82 -16.47
N VAL A 107 -1.78 16.96 -15.86
CA VAL A 107 -1.20 17.39 -14.58
C VAL A 107 -2.31 17.55 -13.53
N PHE A 108 -2.03 17.13 -12.30
CA PHE A 108 -2.87 17.31 -11.12
C PHE A 108 -2.00 17.75 -9.94
N PHE A 109 -2.21 18.95 -9.41
CA PHE A 109 -1.40 19.48 -8.30
C PHE A 109 -1.98 19.07 -6.94
N VAL A 110 -1.10 18.74 -6.00
CA VAL A 110 -1.42 18.52 -4.58
C VAL A 110 -0.61 19.52 -3.76
N GLU A 111 -1.28 20.51 -3.18
CA GLU A 111 -0.65 21.53 -2.34
C GLU A 111 -0.96 21.27 -0.87
N SER A 112 0.07 21.08 -0.04
CA SER A 112 -0.09 20.94 1.41
C SER A 112 0.23 22.26 2.11
N VAL A 113 -0.81 22.89 2.66
CA VAL A 113 -0.75 24.16 3.38
C VAL A 113 -0.93 23.89 4.87
N CYS A 114 0.02 24.36 5.68
CA CYS A 114 -0.06 24.29 7.13
C CYS A 114 0.54 25.59 7.68
N GLU A 115 -0.27 26.32 8.44
CA GLU A 115 0.14 27.57 9.11
C GLU A 115 0.30 27.38 10.62
N ASP A 116 -0.11 26.21 11.14
CA ASP A 116 0.01 25.87 12.55
C ASP A 116 1.49 25.65 12.94
N PRO A 117 2.07 26.52 13.80
CA PRO A 117 3.48 26.43 14.17
C PRO A 117 3.81 25.17 14.98
N ASP A 118 2.88 24.64 15.76
CA ASP A 118 3.10 23.46 16.59
C ASP A 118 3.23 22.22 15.69
N VAL A 119 2.35 22.11 14.71
CA VAL A 119 2.40 21.06 13.68
C VAL A 119 3.69 21.15 12.84
N ILE A 120 4.09 22.35 12.44
CA ILE A 120 5.33 22.55 11.67
C ILE A 120 6.53 22.09 12.51
N GLN A 121 6.60 22.50 13.77
CA GLN A 121 7.68 22.12 14.68
C GLN A 121 7.73 20.60 14.88
N GLU A 122 6.59 19.95 15.12
CA GLU A 122 6.52 18.51 15.27
C GLU A 122 6.99 17.77 14.01
N ASN A 123 6.58 18.22 12.82
CA ASN A 123 7.04 17.66 11.55
C ASN A 123 8.55 17.78 11.36
N ILE A 124 9.15 18.91 11.75
CA ILE A 124 10.61 19.11 11.69
C ILE A 124 11.31 18.10 12.59
N VAL A 125 10.84 17.96 13.84
CA VAL A 125 11.43 17.04 14.82
C VAL A 125 11.31 15.59 14.35
N GLN A 126 10.13 15.16 13.90
CA GLN A 126 9.87 13.77 13.50
C GLN A 126 10.63 13.36 12.23
N VAL A 127 10.74 14.25 11.25
CA VAL A 127 11.17 13.90 9.89
C VAL A 127 12.58 14.39 9.58
N LYS A 128 12.97 15.56 10.08
CA LYS A 128 14.19 16.23 9.64
C LYS A 128 15.40 15.95 10.52
N LEU A 129 15.21 15.62 11.80
CA LEU A 129 16.34 15.18 12.65
C LEU A 129 16.95 13.85 12.19
N GLY A 130 16.18 13.02 11.47
CA GLY A 130 16.69 11.81 10.81
C GLY A 130 17.22 12.03 9.38
N SER A 131 17.17 13.27 8.86
CA SER A 131 17.66 13.62 7.52
C SER A 131 19.20 13.63 7.48
N PRO A 132 19.84 13.25 6.36
CA PRO A 132 21.29 13.40 6.19
C PRO A 132 21.77 14.83 6.42
N ASP A 133 20.91 15.81 6.11
CA ASP A 133 21.20 17.23 6.24
C ASP A 133 21.53 17.64 7.69
N TYR A 134 21.03 16.88 8.68
CA TYR A 134 21.12 17.23 10.11
C TYR A 134 21.80 16.14 10.97
N THR A 135 22.48 15.18 10.35
CA THR A 135 23.07 14.00 11.04
C THR A 135 23.99 14.33 12.22
N ASN A 136 24.59 15.53 12.24
CA ASN A 136 25.52 15.99 13.28
C ASN A 136 25.05 17.27 14.01
N CYS A 137 23.83 17.73 13.77
CA CYS A 137 23.28 18.93 14.40
C CYS A 137 22.48 18.55 15.65
N ASN A 138 22.52 19.39 16.68
CA ASN A 138 21.56 19.23 17.77
C ASN A 138 20.16 19.66 17.31
N THR A 139 19.14 19.22 18.05
CA THR A 139 17.73 19.43 17.67
C THR A 139 17.37 20.90 17.52
N GLU A 140 17.89 21.76 18.39
CA GLU A 140 17.56 23.20 18.40
C GLU A 140 18.15 23.91 17.18
N GLU A 141 19.41 23.63 16.83
CA GLU A 141 20.07 24.18 15.64
C GLU A 141 19.40 23.72 14.34
N ALA A 142 19.03 22.45 14.25
CA ALA A 142 18.33 21.90 13.08
C ALA A 142 16.96 22.56 12.88
N VAL A 143 16.21 22.77 13.97
CA VAL A 143 14.92 23.48 13.93
C VAL A 143 15.12 24.94 13.51
N GLU A 144 16.11 25.64 14.08
CA GLU A 144 16.37 27.04 13.74
C GLU A 144 16.77 27.23 12.26
N ASP A 145 17.67 26.39 11.75
CA ASP A 145 18.08 26.39 10.34
C ASP A 145 16.89 26.09 9.41
N PHE A 146 16.10 25.08 9.73
CA PHE A 146 14.96 24.70 8.91
C PHE A 146 13.89 25.81 8.90
N MET A 147 13.65 26.48 10.03
CA MET A 147 12.77 27.65 10.11
C MET A 147 13.28 28.83 9.26
N LYS A 148 14.60 29.05 9.19
CA LYS A 148 15.17 30.04 8.26
C LYS A 148 14.92 29.63 6.81
N ARG A 149 15.05 28.35 6.48
CA ARG A 149 14.77 27.83 5.14
C ARG A 149 13.30 28.00 4.75
N ILE A 150 12.36 27.78 5.66
CA ILE A 150 10.93 28.07 5.46
C ILE A 150 10.73 29.55 5.13
N LYS A 151 11.30 30.47 5.93
CA LYS A 151 11.22 31.92 5.68
C LYS A 151 11.76 32.36 4.32
N CYS A 152 12.79 31.68 3.81
CA CYS A 152 13.30 31.95 2.47
C CYS A 152 12.25 31.64 1.39
N TYR A 153 11.48 30.56 1.54
CA TYR A 153 10.42 30.19 0.61
C TYR A 153 9.18 31.06 0.76
N GLU A 154 8.85 31.55 1.96
CA GLU A 154 7.68 32.40 2.21
C GLU A 154 7.69 33.67 1.34
N ASN A 155 8.86 34.26 1.08
CA ASN A 155 8.98 35.49 0.30
C ASN A 155 8.58 35.34 -1.18
N SER A 156 8.71 34.14 -1.73
CA SER A 156 8.40 33.84 -3.14
C SER A 156 7.24 32.86 -3.30
N TYR A 157 6.58 32.50 -2.20
CA TYR A 157 5.51 31.51 -2.23
C TYR A 157 4.24 32.08 -2.84
N GLU A 158 3.84 31.51 -3.97
CA GLU A 158 2.59 31.79 -4.67
C GLU A 158 1.69 30.57 -4.61
N THR A 159 0.79 30.53 -3.61
CA THR A 159 -0.21 29.47 -3.48
C THR A 159 -1.10 29.36 -4.72
N LEU A 160 -1.66 28.17 -4.99
CA LEU A 160 -2.64 28.03 -6.09
C LEU A 160 -3.86 28.92 -5.81
N ASP A 161 -4.34 29.70 -6.76
CA ASP A 161 -5.40 30.67 -6.51
C ASP A 161 -6.68 30.30 -7.26
N GLU A 162 -7.84 30.48 -6.63
CA GLU A 162 -9.15 30.13 -7.22
C GLU A 162 -9.48 30.92 -8.49
N VAL A 163 -8.90 32.11 -8.65
CA VAL A 163 -9.12 32.99 -9.80
C VAL A 163 -7.99 32.85 -10.81
N LEU A 164 -6.74 32.95 -10.38
CA LEU A 164 -5.57 32.94 -11.27
C LEU A 164 -5.27 31.54 -11.80
N ASP A 165 -5.49 30.50 -10.99
CA ASP A 165 -5.20 29.09 -11.32
C ASP A 165 -6.49 28.29 -11.58
N ARG A 166 -7.60 28.99 -11.90
CA ARG A 166 -8.96 28.40 -12.07
C ARG A 166 -9.03 27.25 -13.09
N ASP A 167 -8.13 27.27 -14.08
CA ASP A 167 -8.10 26.31 -15.18
C ASP A 167 -7.24 25.07 -14.88
N LEU A 168 -6.51 25.07 -13.76
CA LEU A 168 -5.66 23.96 -13.33
C LEU A 168 -6.45 22.94 -12.51
N SER A 169 -6.09 21.66 -12.64
CA SER A 169 -6.62 20.59 -11.78
C SER A 169 -5.77 20.44 -10.53
N TYR A 170 -6.38 20.60 -9.35
CA TYR A 170 -5.64 20.51 -8.10
C TYR A 170 -6.49 20.15 -6.87
N ILE A 171 -5.81 19.75 -5.81
CA ILE A 171 -6.31 19.70 -4.44
C ILE A 171 -5.36 20.47 -3.54
N LYS A 172 -5.91 21.34 -2.68
CA LYS A 172 -5.22 21.87 -1.52
C LYS A 172 -5.67 21.15 -0.26
N ILE A 173 -4.70 20.75 0.54
CA ILE A 173 -4.88 20.12 1.84
C ILE A 173 -4.44 21.15 2.88
N MET A 174 -5.36 21.62 3.70
CA MET A 174 -5.12 22.68 4.68
C MET A 174 -5.20 22.11 6.10
N ASP A 175 -4.26 22.54 6.94
CA ASP A 175 -4.18 22.20 8.36
C ASP A 175 -4.24 20.68 8.58
N VAL A 176 -3.39 19.95 7.84
CA VAL A 176 -3.26 18.49 7.97
C VAL A 176 -4.57 17.74 7.66
N GLY A 177 -5.33 18.23 6.68
CA GLY A 177 -6.54 17.56 6.22
C GLY A 177 -7.81 17.95 6.99
N GLN A 178 -7.79 19.02 7.78
CA GLN A 178 -9.03 19.57 8.35
C GLN A 178 -9.91 20.22 7.27
N ARG A 179 -9.30 20.80 6.23
CA ARG A 179 -10.00 21.48 5.15
C ARG A 179 -9.36 21.15 3.80
N TYR A 180 -10.20 21.10 2.78
CA TYR A 180 -9.78 20.80 1.41
C TYR A 180 -10.39 21.80 0.43
N LEU A 181 -9.61 22.19 -0.58
CA LEU A 181 -10.09 22.91 -1.76
C LEU A 181 -9.75 22.06 -2.99
N VAL A 182 -10.76 21.61 -3.73
CA VAL A 182 -10.58 20.77 -4.91
C VAL A 182 -11.05 21.54 -6.13
N ASN A 183 -10.21 21.66 -7.16
CA ASN A 183 -10.53 22.33 -8.41
C ASN A 183 -10.36 21.39 -9.61
N ARG A 184 -11.36 21.42 -10.53
CA ARG A 184 -11.34 20.76 -11.85
C ARG A 184 -10.80 19.33 -11.88
N VAL A 185 -11.46 18.39 -11.19
CA VAL A 185 -11.19 16.94 -11.33
C VAL A 185 -11.65 16.47 -12.72
N LEU A 186 -10.71 16.04 -13.57
CA LEU A 186 -10.96 15.77 -14.99
C LEU A 186 -11.30 14.31 -15.31
N ASP A 187 -10.80 13.36 -14.51
CA ASP A 187 -10.97 11.94 -14.80
C ASP A 187 -11.06 11.08 -13.55
N HIS A 188 -11.28 9.78 -13.78
CA HIS A 188 -11.51 8.80 -12.73
C HIS A 188 -10.37 8.78 -11.72
N ILE A 189 -9.12 8.82 -12.18
CA ILE A 189 -8.02 8.78 -11.23
C ILE A 189 -7.90 10.06 -10.41
N GLN A 190 -8.06 11.24 -11.00
CA GLN A 190 -7.98 12.45 -10.19
C GLN A 190 -9.04 12.41 -9.07
N SER A 191 -10.22 11.84 -9.34
CA SER A 191 -11.23 11.58 -8.31
C SER A 191 -10.77 10.60 -7.24
N ARG A 192 -10.06 9.53 -7.62
CA ARG A 192 -9.52 8.51 -6.71
C ARG A 192 -8.38 9.05 -5.85
N ILE A 193 -7.49 9.88 -6.41
CA ILE A 193 -6.45 10.62 -5.69
C ILE A 193 -7.09 11.52 -4.64
N VAL A 194 -8.08 12.34 -5.03
CA VAL A 194 -8.80 13.21 -4.10
C VAL A 194 -9.44 12.40 -2.98
N TYR A 195 -10.14 11.32 -3.33
CA TYR A 195 -10.77 10.43 -2.35
C TYR A 195 -9.76 9.85 -1.35
N TYR A 196 -8.60 9.39 -1.82
CA TYR A 196 -7.54 8.88 -0.96
C TYR A 196 -6.98 9.96 -0.02
N LEU A 197 -6.59 11.11 -0.57
CA LEU A 197 -5.99 12.22 0.19
C LEU A 197 -6.94 12.82 1.23
N MET A 198 -8.26 12.71 1.01
CA MET A 198 -9.28 13.16 1.97
C MET A 198 -9.53 12.18 3.12
N ASN A 199 -9.02 10.94 3.05
CA ASN A 199 -9.23 9.91 4.07
C ASN A 199 -7.97 9.54 4.85
N ILE A 200 -6.79 10.03 4.46
CA ILE A 200 -5.56 9.84 5.22
C ILE A 200 -5.41 10.88 6.34
N HIS A 201 -4.70 10.51 7.39
CA HIS A 201 -4.31 11.42 8.46
C HIS A 201 -2.93 11.05 9.04
N ILE A 202 -2.30 11.98 9.75
CA ILE A 202 -0.96 11.77 10.34
C ILE A 202 -1.00 11.46 11.84
N THR A 203 -2.20 11.42 12.46
CA THR A 203 -2.36 11.11 13.89
C THR A 203 -1.63 9.80 14.23
N PRO A 204 -0.71 9.81 15.21
CA PRO A 204 -0.02 8.60 15.65
C PRO A 204 -1.02 7.55 16.11
N ARG A 205 -0.90 6.33 15.58
CA ARG A 205 -1.84 5.23 15.81
C ARG A 205 -1.18 3.87 15.67
N SER A 206 -1.86 2.83 16.13
CA SER A 206 -1.46 1.43 15.91
C SER A 206 -2.56 0.63 15.24
N ILE A 207 -2.20 -0.14 14.22
CA ILE A 207 -3.08 -1.11 13.56
C ILE A 207 -2.62 -2.51 13.98
N TYR A 208 -3.52 -3.29 14.56
CA TYR A 208 -3.25 -4.65 15.00
C TYR A 208 -3.88 -5.61 14.00
N LEU A 209 -3.07 -6.47 13.39
CA LEU A 209 -3.53 -7.51 12.49
C LEU A 209 -3.28 -8.87 13.11
N CYS A 210 -4.31 -9.70 13.18
CA CYS A 210 -4.15 -11.12 13.49
C CYS A 210 -5.15 -11.96 12.68
N ARG A 211 -4.84 -13.24 12.56
CA ARG A 211 -5.82 -14.21 12.09
C ARG A 211 -6.79 -14.55 13.20
N HIS A 212 -7.94 -15.12 12.82
CA HIS A 212 -8.73 -15.92 13.74
C HIS A 212 -7.86 -16.94 14.50
N GLY A 213 -8.31 -17.39 15.66
CA GLY A 213 -7.70 -18.55 16.33
C GLY A 213 -7.74 -19.80 15.45
N GLU A 214 -6.89 -20.78 15.74
CA GLU A 214 -6.85 -22.05 15.00
C GLU A 214 -8.27 -22.64 14.84
N SER A 215 -8.62 -23.04 13.60
CA SER A 215 -9.90 -23.64 13.25
C SER A 215 -9.80 -25.14 12.97
N GLU A 216 -10.94 -25.83 13.02
CA GLU A 216 -11.01 -27.28 12.77
C GLU A 216 -10.46 -27.66 11.37
N LEU A 217 -10.71 -26.84 10.34
CA LEU A 217 -10.14 -27.07 9.01
C LEU A 217 -8.64 -26.78 8.94
N ASN A 218 -8.10 -25.89 9.79
CA ASN A 218 -6.64 -25.70 9.83
C ASN A 218 -5.94 -26.97 10.30
N VAL A 219 -6.46 -27.61 11.35
CA VAL A 219 -5.86 -28.85 11.89
C VAL A 219 -5.81 -29.97 10.85
N LYS A 220 -6.84 -30.04 10.00
CA LYS A 220 -6.93 -30.99 8.88
C LYS A 220 -6.16 -30.57 7.62
N GLY A 221 -5.49 -29.42 7.61
CA GLY A 221 -4.79 -28.92 6.42
C GLY A 221 -5.70 -28.49 5.27
N CYS A 222 -7.00 -28.33 5.51
CA CYS A 222 -7.97 -27.91 4.50
C CYS A 222 -7.98 -26.38 4.33
N ILE A 223 -8.21 -25.91 3.10
CA ILE A 223 -8.35 -24.48 2.79
C ILE A 223 -9.83 -24.06 2.73
N GLY A 224 -10.12 -22.77 2.95
CA GLY A 224 -11.48 -22.24 2.84
C GLY A 224 -12.44 -22.69 3.95
N GLY A 225 -13.72 -22.83 3.60
CA GLY A 225 -14.82 -23.26 4.45
C GLY A 225 -15.21 -22.26 5.54
N ASP A 226 -16.16 -22.65 6.39
CA ASP A 226 -16.62 -21.85 7.54
C ASP A 226 -16.61 -22.63 8.86
N SER A 227 -15.52 -23.37 9.09
CA SER A 227 -15.33 -24.11 10.35
C SER A 227 -15.12 -23.18 11.55
N GLY A 228 -15.48 -23.68 12.74
CA GLY A 228 -15.28 -22.98 14.00
C GLY A 228 -13.87 -23.16 14.59
N LEU A 229 -13.63 -22.50 15.72
CA LEU A 229 -12.38 -22.59 16.47
C LEU A 229 -12.19 -23.93 17.18
N THR A 230 -10.94 -24.42 17.16
CA THR A 230 -10.47 -25.54 17.99
C THR A 230 -10.36 -25.12 19.47
N PRO A 231 -10.10 -26.05 20.41
CA PRO A 231 -9.76 -25.68 21.78
C PRO A 231 -8.57 -24.71 21.87
N ARG A 232 -7.52 -24.90 21.05
CA ARG A 232 -6.36 -23.98 20.98
C ARG A 232 -6.75 -22.63 20.40
N GLY A 233 -7.61 -22.59 19.38
CA GLY A 233 -8.13 -21.34 18.83
C GLY A 233 -8.93 -20.53 19.87
N LYS A 234 -9.71 -21.19 20.72
CA LYS A 234 -10.43 -20.55 21.83
C LYS A 234 -9.48 -20.07 22.93
N GLU A 235 -8.40 -20.79 23.19
CA GLU A 235 -7.36 -20.36 24.12
C GLU A 235 -6.62 -19.12 23.60
N PHE A 236 -6.27 -19.08 22.31
CA PHE A 236 -5.73 -17.90 21.66
C PHE A 236 -6.67 -16.70 21.79
N ALA A 237 -7.97 -16.88 21.56
CA ALA A 237 -8.94 -15.79 21.67
C ALA A 237 -8.95 -15.17 23.09
N LYS A 238 -8.81 -15.99 24.15
CA LYS A 238 -8.66 -15.50 25.54
C LYS A 238 -7.34 -14.77 25.76
N LYS A 239 -6.24 -15.28 25.21
CA LYS A 239 -4.92 -14.63 25.28
C LYS A 239 -4.88 -13.32 24.51
N LEU A 240 -5.59 -13.23 23.38
CA LEU A 240 -5.76 -12.01 22.61
C LEU A 240 -6.50 -10.95 23.43
N ASN A 241 -7.58 -11.32 24.13
CA ASN A 241 -8.26 -10.41 25.04
C ASN A 241 -7.30 -9.89 26.12
N GLN A 242 -6.58 -10.79 26.81
CA GLN A 242 -5.59 -10.42 27.81
C GLN A 242 -4.56 -9.43 27.24
N PHE A 243 -3.98 -9.74 26.08
CA PHE A 243 -3.02 -8.88 25.40
C PHE A 243 -3.60 -7.49 25.11
N ILE A 244 -4.79 -7.40 24.54
CA ILE A 244 -5.43 -6.11 24.20
C ILE A 244 -5.71 -5.28 25.45
N GLN A 245 -6.16 -5.90 26.54
CA GLN A 245 -6.38 -5.20 27.82
C GLN A 245 -5.05 -4.68 28.41
N GLU A 246 -3.98 -5.48 28.34
CA GLU A 246 -2.65 -5.08 28.82
C GLU A 246 -2.03 -3.94 28.00
N GLN A 247 -2.38 -3.81 26.71
CA GLN A 247 -1.94 -2.69 25.88
C GLN A 247 -2.60 -1.35 26.27
N GLY A 248 -3.77 -1.37 26.95
CA GLY A 248 -4.45 -0.16 27.41
C GLY A 248 -4.85 0.80 26.28
N ILE A 249 -5.27 0.26 25.13
CA ILE A 249 -5.52 1.03 23.90
C ILE A 249 -6.83 1.81 24.02
N SER A 250 -6.77 3.14 23.88
CA SER A 250 -7.97 4.00 23.85
C SER A 250 -8.71 3.87 22.51
N ASP A 251 -10.05 3.87 22.58
CA ASP A 251 -10.96 3.90 21.43
C ASP A 251 -10.68 2.84 20.36
N LEU A 252 -10.21 1.66 20.79
CA LEU A 252 -9.91 0.54 19.89
C LEU A 252 -11.17 0.06 19.17
N LYS A 253 -11.15 0.13 17.84
CA LYS A 253 -12.15 -0.53 17.00
C LYS A 253 -11.74 -1.96 16.71
N VAL A 254 -12.71 -2.87 16.68
CA VAL A 254 -12.47 -4.28 16.35
C VAL A 254 -13.28 -4.67 15.13
N TRP A 255 -12.59 -5.18 14.11
CA TRP A 255 -13.22 -5.66 12.88
C TRP A 255 -12.97 -7.16 12.68
N THR A 256 -13.97 -7.80 12.11
CA THR A 256 -13.97 -9.22 11.79
C THR A 256 -14.53 -9.45 10.40
N SER A 257 -14.24 -10.61 9.83
CA SER A 257 -15.04 -11.12 8.71
C SER A 257 -16.40 -11.63 9.17
N GLN A 258 -17.26 -12.05 8.23
CA GLN A 258 -18.52 -12.73 8.55
C GLN A 258 -18.35 -14.24 8.80
N MET A 259 -17.13 -14.77 8.69
CA MET A 259 -16.86 -16.19 8.94
C MET A 259 -16.79 -16.48 10.45
N LYS A 260 -17.35 -17.63 10.84
CA LYS A 260 -17.55 -18.06 12.22
C LYS A 260 -16.28 -17.96 13.07
N ARG A 261 -15.14 -18.37 12.53
CA ARG A 261 -13.84 -18.36 13.23
C ARG A 261 -13.35 -16.97 13.63
N THR A 262 -13.56 -15.93 12.81
CA THR A 262 -13.18 -14.55 13.19
C THR A 262 -14.15 -13.99 14.23
N ILE A 263 -15.45 -14.26 14.06
CA ILE A 263 -16.50 -13.85 15.00
C ILE A 263 -16.25 -14.46 16.38
N GLN A 264 -16.05 -15.78 16.45
CA GLN A 264 -15.77 -16.49 17.72
C GLN A 264 -14.48 -16.00 18.41
N THR A 265 -13.50 -15.54 17.63
CA THR A 265 -12.26 -14.97 18.19
C THR A 265 -12.56 -13.60 18.83
N ALA A 266 -13.33 -12.74 18.16
CA ALA A 266 -13.68 -11.42 18.67
C ALA A 266 -14.69 -11.46 19.83
N GLU A 267 -15.61 -12.43 19.87
CA GLU A 267 -16.52 -12.65 20.99
C GLU A 267 -15.79 -12.80 22.33
N ALA A 268 -14.58 -13.38 22.33
CA ALA A 268 -13.77 -13.54 23.54
C ALA A 268 -13.15 -12.23 24.06
N LEU A 269 -13.14 -11.17 23.25
CA LEU A 269 -12.59 -9.85 23.63
C LEU A 269 -13.54 -9.06 24.54
N CYS A 270 -14.83 -9.43 24.58
CA CYS A 270 -15.87 -8.75 25.36
C CYS A 270 -16.01 -7.25 25.04
N VAL A 271 -15.70 -6.85 23.80
CA VAL A 271 -15.89 -5.48 23.29
C VAL A 271 -16.78 -5.51 22.03
N PRO A 272 -17.47 -4.42 21.69
CA PRO A 272 -18.18 -4.32 20.42
C PRO A 272 -17.23 -4.52 19.25
N TYR A 273 -17.69 -5.23 18.22
CA TYR A 273 -16.95 -5.45 16.99
C TYR A 273 -17.88 -5.33 15.78
N GLU A 274 -17.30 -4.99 14.64
CA GLU A 274 -18.01 -4.88 13.37
C GLU A 274 -17.67 -6.07 12.46
N GLN A 275 -18.68 -6.58 11.74
CA GLN A 275 -18.51 -7.69 10.80
C GLN A 275 -18.56 -7.17 9.37
N TRP A 276 -17.48 -7.40 8.63
CA TRP A 276 -17.30 -6.92 7.27
C TRP A 276 -17.21 -8.10 6.32
N LYS A 277 -18.20 -8.27 5.43
CA LYS A 277 -18.19 -9.35 4.44
C LYS A 277 -16.95 -9.31 3.54
N VAL A 278 -16.49 -8.11 3.22
CA VAL A 278 -15.26 -7.89 2.42
C VAL A 278 -13.98 -8.38 3.09
N LEU A 279 -14.00 -8.68 4.41
CA LEU A 279 -12.90 -9.31 5.13
C LEU A 279 -12.96 -10.85 5.11
N ASN A 280 -13.93 -11.47 4.44
CA ASN A 280 -13.97 -12.93 4.29
C ASN A 280 -12.69 -13.44 3.58
N GLU A 281 -12.27 -14.66 3.93
CA GLU A 281 -11.09 -15.30 3.31
C GLU A 281 -11.25 -15.37 1.78
N ILE A 282 -10.12 -15.48 1.08
CA ILE A 282 -10.11 -15.74 -0.36
C ILE A 282 -10.96 -16.97 -0.70
N ASP A 283 -11.83 -16.83 -1.69
CA ASP A 283 -12.67 -17.93 -2.17
C ASP A 283 -11.82 -18.89 -3.03
N ALA A 284 -11.68 -20.14 -2.61
CA ALA A 284 -10.98 -21.18 -3.37
C ALA A 284 -11.85 -21.85 -4.44
N GLY A 285 -13.11 -21.45 -4.59
CA GLY A 285 -14.03 -21.95 -5.61
C GLY A 285 -14.27 -23.44 -5.50
N VAL A 286 -13.98 -24.18 -6.57
CA VAL A 286 -14.11 -25.66 -6.59
C VAL A 286 -13.15 -26.38 -5.63
N CYS A 287 -12.15 -25.67 -5.09
CA CYS A 287 -11.16 -26.21 -4.15
C CYS A 287 -11.47 -25.84 -2.68
N GLU A 288 -12.65 -25.28 -2.38
CA GLU A 288 -13.09 -25.04 -1.01
C GLU A 288 -13.14 -26.35 -0.19
N GLU A 289 -12.73 -26.26 1.07
CA GLU A 289 -12.66 -27.36 2.04
C GLU A 289 -11.74 -28.54 1.67
N MET A 290 -10.87 -28.39 0.67
CA MET A 290 -9.91 -29.42 0.26
C MET A 290 -8.53 -29.27 0.92
N MET A 291 -7.84 -30.40 1.11
CA MET A 291 -6.39 -30.45 1.39
C MET A 291 -5.58 -30.20 0.11
N TYR A 292 -4.31 -29.81 0.23
CA TYR A 292 -3.46 -29.63 -0.95
C TYR A 292 -3.24 -30.93 -1.72
N GLU A 293 -3.21 -32.06 -1.03
CA GLU A 293 -3.16 -33.42 -1.57
C GLU A 293 -4.37 -33.71 -2.47
N GLU A 294 -5.56 -33.32 -2.03
CA GLU A 294 -6.80 -33.49 -2.79
C GLU A 294 -6.84 -32.56 -4.00
N ILE A 295 -6.35 -31.32 -3.84
CA ILE A 295 -6.22 -30.38 -4.96
C ILE A 295 -5.24 -30.92 -6.01
N GLN A 296 -4.08 -31.42 -5.60
CA GLN A 296 -3.12 -32.04 -6.54
C GLN A 296 -3.71 -33.29 -7.21
N GLY A 297 -4.51 -34.09 -6.48
CA GLY A 297 -5.17 -35.28 -7.05
C GLY A 297 -6.28 -34.96 -8.05
N ASN A 298 -7.11 -33.95 -7.75
CA ASN A 298 -8.30 -33.63 -8.52
C ASN A 298 -8.07 -32.57 -9.61
N TYR A 299 -7.16 -31.62 -9.36
CA TYR A 299 -6.90 -30.42 -10.17
C TYR A 299 -5.39 -30.15 -10.32
N PRO A 300 -4.57 -31.11 -10.82
CA PRO A 300 -3.12 -30.96 -10.91
C PRO A 300 -2.67 -29.81 -11.82
N LEU A 301 -3.41 -29.58 -12.91
CA LEU A 301 -3.15 -28.48 -13.84
C LEU A 301 -3.32 -27.13 -13.14
N GLU A 302 -4.46 -26.94 -12.47
CA GLU A 302 -4.80 -25.72 -11.76
C GLU A 302 -3.81 -25.46 -10.62
N PHE A 303 -3.39 -26.51 -9.91
CA PHE A 303 -2.43 -26.40 -8.82
C PHE A 303 -1.05 -25.94 -9.30
N ALA A 304 -0.56 -26.46 -10.43
CA ALA A 304 0.70 -26.02 -11.04
C ALA A 304 0.62 -24.58 -11.55
N LEU A 305 -0.43 -24.23 -12.30
CA LEU A 305 -0.62 -22.88 -12.82
C LEU A 305 -0.73 -21.84 -11.69
N ARG A 306 -1.36 -22.19 -10.58
CA ARG A 306 -1.41 -21.33 -9.39
C ARG A 306 -0.05 -21.17 -8.71
N ASP A 307 0.82 -22.16 -8.76
CA ASP A 307 2.20 -22.02 -8.25
C ASP A 307 3.10 -21.20 -9.21
N GLN A 308 2.75 -21.10 -10.49
CA GLN A 308 3.45 -20.27 -11.48
C GLN A 308 3.15 -18.77 -11.29
N ASP A 309 1.87 -18.40 -11.16
CA ASP A 309 1.44 -17.02 -10.87
C ASP A 309 0.34 -17.03 -9.80
N LYS A 310 0.75 -17.15 -8.54
CA LYS A 310 -0.16 -17.20 -7.40
C LYS A 310 -0.94 -15.90 -7.21
N TYR A 311 -0.45 -14.79 -7.74
CA TYR A 311 -1.09 -13.49 -7.58
C TYR A 311 -2.30 -13.35 -8.48
N ARG A 312 -2.17 -13.73 -9.76
CA ARG A 312 -3.22 -13.56 -10.78
C ARG A 312 -4.10 -14.78 -10.97
N TYR A 313 -3.59 -15.97 -10.68
CA TYR A 313 -4.33 -17.20 -10.95
C TYR A 313 -5.56 -17.35 -10.04
N ARG A 314 -6.71 -17.67 -10.65
CA ARG A 314 -7.98 -17.99 -9.99
C ARG A 314 -8.20 -19.49 -10.05
N TYR A 315 -8.48 -20.13 -8.92
CA TYR A 315 -9.09 -21.46 -8.99
C TYR A 315 -10.45 -21.36 -9.71
N PRO A 316 -10.92 -22.43 -10.38
CA PRO A 316 -12.21 -22.39 -11.04
C PRO A 316 -13.32 -21.96 -10.07
N LYS A 317 -14.10 -20.93 -10.45
CA LYS A 317 -15.16 -20.31 -9.63
C LYS A 317 -14.68 -19.67 -8.32
N GLY A 318 -13.38 -19.47 -8.14
CA GLY A 318 -12.80 -18.79 -6.98
C GLY A 318 -12.21 -17.42 -7.32
N GLU A 319 -11.51 -16.85 -6.36
CA GLU A 319 -10.79 -15.58 -6.43
C GLU A 319 -9.28 -15.80 -6.62
N SER A 320 -8.61 -14.81 -7.22
CA SER A 320 -7.16 -14.65 -7.14
C SER A 320 -6.79 -13.66 -6.05
N TYR A 321 -5.49 -13.54 -5.74
CA TYR A 321 -5.04 -12.47 -4.85
C TYR A 321 -5.28 -11.08 -5.46
N GLU A 322 -5.32 -10.96 -6.80
CA GLU A 322 -5.75 -9.74 -7.49
C GLU A 322 -7.17 -9.33 -7.14
N ASP A 323 -8.12 -10.27 -7.23
CA ASP A 323 -9.53 -10.00 -6.90
C ASP A 323 -9.67 -9.61 -5.43
N LEU A 324 -8.93 -10.32 -4.56
CA LEU A 324 -8.93 -10.05 -3.13
C LEU A 324 -8.41 -8.64 -2.82
N VAL A 325 -7.34 -8.21 -3.50
CA VAL A 325 -6.81 -6.85 -3.38
C VAL A 325 -7.87 -5.82 -3.76
N GLN A 326 -8.55 -5.99 -4.90
CA GLN A 326 -9.64 -5.09 -5.30
C GLN A 326 -10.81 -5.11 -4.31
N ARG A 327 -11.18 -6.29 -3.79
CA ARG A 327 -12.26 -6.44 -2.82
C ARG A 327 -11.97 -5.78 -1.48
N LEU A 328 -10.71 -5.79 -1.04
CA LEU A 328 -10.29 -5.19 0.22
C LEU A 328 -10.20 -3.66 0.15
N GLU A 329 -10.55 -3.07 -0.99
CA GLU A 329 -10.34 -1.65 -1.21
C GLU A 329 -11.01 -0.71 -0.21
N PRO A 330 -12.30 -0.91 0.09
CA PRO A 330 -12.97 -0.16 1.14
C PRO A 330 -12.36 -0.38 2.53
N VAL A 331 -11.77 -1.55 2.80
CA VAL A 331 -11.15 -1.84 4.10
C VAL A 331 -9.88 -1.03 4.29
N ILE A 332 -9.04 -0.93 3.26
CA ILE A 332 -7.79 -0.14 3.35
C ILE A 332 -8.12 1.34 3.53
N MET A 333 -9.11 1.86 2.81
CA MET A 333 -9.54 3.25 2.96
C MET A 333 -10.06 3.54 4.36
N GLU A 334 -10.88 2.63 4.91
CA GLU A 334 -11.36 2.78 6.28
C GLU A 334 -10.22 2.61 7.29
N LEU A 335 -9.27 1.69 7.06
CA LEU A 335 -8.07 1.60 7.88
C LEU A 335 -7.33 2.94 7.87
N GLU A 336 -7.09 3.55 6.72
CA GLU A 336 -6.40 4.84 6.63
C GLU A 336 -7.10 5.97 7.38
N ARG A 337 -8.42 5.91 7.50
CA ARG A 337 -9.26 6.90 8.19
C ARG A 337 -9.33 6.71 9.71
N GLN A 338 -9.09 5.51 10.19
CA GLN A 338 -9.23 5.17 11.61
C GLN A 338 -7.94 5.34 12.39
N GLU A 339 -8.06 5.60 13.70
CA GLU A 339 -6.90 5.56 14.60
C GLU A 339 -6.52 4.13 14.99
N ASN A 340 -6.89 3.69 16.19
CA ASN A 340 -6.53 2.37 16.68
C ASN A 340 -7.54 1.32 16.23
N VAL A 341 -7.08 0.33 15.47
CA VAL A 341 -7.93 -0.75 14.94
C VAL A 341 -7.28 -2.11 15.13
N LEU A 342 -8.05 -3.09 15.61
CA LEU A 342 -7.74 -4.51 15.55
C LEU A 342 -8.55 -5.18 14.45
N VAL A 343 -7.88 -5.82 13.50
CA VAL A 343 -8.52 -6.61 12.45
C VAL A 343 -8.24 -8.09 12.67
N VAL A 344 -9.29 -8.85 13.03
CA VAL A 344 -9.24 -10.32 13.14
C VAL A 344 -9.73 -10.92 11.83
N CYS A 345 -8.81 -11.42 11.02
CA CYS A 345 -9.08 -11.85 9.64
C CYS A 345 -8.48 -13.24 9.34
N HIS A 346 -7.96 -13.44 8.13
CA HIS A 346 -7.55 -14.73 7.59
C HIS A 346 -6.18 -14.66 6.92
N GLN A 347 -5.67 -15.78 6.43
CA GLN A 347 -4.29 -15.82 5.92
C GLN A 347 -4.13 -15.00 4.63
N ALA A 348 -5.02 -15.16 3.64
CA ALA A 348 -4.86 -14.41 2.39
C ALA A 348 -5.21 -12.93 2.57
N VAL A 349 -6.26 -12.62 3.34
CA VAL A 349 -6.65 -11.25 3.68
C VAL A 349 -5.54 -10.51 4.42
N MET A 350 -4.97 -11.12 5.46
CA MET A 350 -3.89 -10.50 6.24
C MET A 350 -2.63 -10.25 5.40
N ARG A 351 -2.33 -11.13 4.44
CA ARG A 351 -1.24 -10.91 3.47
C ARG A 351 -1.47 -9.65 2.66
N CYS A 352 -2.67 -9.45 2.11
CA CYS A 352 -3.00 -8.26 1.33
C CYS A 352 -2.86 -6.98 2.17
N LEU A 353 -3.40 -6.98 3.39
CA LEU A 353 -3.31 -5.82 4.30
C LEU A 353 -1.85 -5.52 4.68
N LEU A 354 -1.06 -6.54 5.03
CA LEU A 354 0.35 -6.36 5.34
C LEU A 354 1.14 -5.86 4.14
N ALA A 355 0.86 -6.41 2.95
CA ALA A 355 1.57 -6.01 1.77
C ALA A 355 1.34 -4.53 1.47
N TYR A 356 0.14 -4.00 1.69
CA TYR A 356 -0.15 -2.57 1.58
C TYR A 356 0.68 -1.72 2.56
N PHE A 357 0.66 -2.01 3.86
CA PHE A 357 1.37 -1.20 4.86
C PHE A 357 2.89 -1.37 4.85
N LEU A 358 3.38 -2.54 4.42
CA LEU A 358 4.81 -2.86 4.35
C LEU A 358 5.38 -2.78 2.94
N ASP A 359 4.56 -2.34 1.98
CA ASP A 359 4.93 -2.09 0.60
C ASP A 359 5.69 -3.28 -0.04
N LYS A 360 4.99 -4.42 -0.18
CA LYS A 360 5.57 -5.72 -0.60
C LYS A 360 5.06 -6.22 -1.93
N THR A 361 5.89 -6.40 -2.96
CA THR A 361 5.49 -6.69 -4.36
C THR A 361 4.30 -7.62 -4.57
N ALA A 362 3.62 -7.47 -5.72
CA ALA A 362 2.59 -8.40 -6.18
C ALA A 362 3.09 -9.86 -6.18
N GLU A 363 4.39 -10.04 -6.42
CA GLU A 363 5.06 -11.34 -6.34
C GLU A 363 5.30 -11.83 -4.90
N GLU A 364 5.67 -10.94 -3.97
CA GLU A 364 5.89 -11.27 -2.55
C GLU A 364 4.58 -11.47 -1.77
N LEU A 365 3.53 -10.70 -2.08
CA LEU A 365 2.27 -10.61 -1.33
C LEU A 365 1.66 -12.00 -1.05
N PRO A 366 1.47 -12.91 -2.03
CA PRO A 366 0.88 -14.23 -1.80
C PRO A 366 1.71 -15.16 -0.89
N TYR A 367 2.93 -14.76 -0.54
CA TYR A 367 3.90 -15.53 0.22
C TYR A 367 4.35 -14.84 1.52
N LEU A 368 3.73 -13.72 1.92
CA LEU A 368 4.00 -13.15 3.25
C LEU A 368 3.62 -14.16 4.36
N LYS A 369 4.39 -14.18 5.44
CA LYS A 369 4.18 -15.09 6.58
C LYS A 369 3.22 -14.45 7.58
N CYS A 370 2.03 -15.04 7.70
CA CYS A 370 0.98 -14.63 8.64
C CYS A 370 0.64 -15.83 9.55
N PRO A 371 1.50 -16.16 10.53
CA PRO A 371 1.29 -17.32 11.39
C PRO A 371 -0.01 -17.19 12.21
N LEU A 372 -0.62 -18.33 12.56
CA LEU A 372 -1.68 -18.37 13.55
C LEU A 372 -1.14 -17.92 14.91
N HIS A 373 -2.04 -17.41 15.75
CA HIS A 373 -1.79 -17.05 17.14
C HIS A 373 -0.73 -15.97 17.39
N THR A 374 -0.44 -15.18 16.35
CA THR A 374 0.48 -14.05 16.40
C THR A 374 -0.25 -12.77 16.03
N VAL A 375 -0.02 -11.72 16.80
CA VAL A 375 -0.48 -10.36 16.51
C VAL A 375 0.67 -9.60 15.84
N LEU A 376 0.39 -9.00 14.69
CA LEU A 376 1.28 -8.03 14.07
C LEU A 376 0.79 -6.63 14.42
N LYS A 377 1.59 -5.90 15.20
CA LYS A 377 1.34 -4.50 15.49
C LYS A 377 2.07 -3.65 14.46
N LEU A 378 1.30 -2.88 13.71
CA LEU A 378 1.76 -1.94 12.70
C LEU A 378 1.71 -0.53 13.28
N THR A 379 2.82 0.19 13.21
CA THR A 379 2.91 1.60 13.59
C THR A 379 3.37 2.40 12.38
N PRO A 380 2.43 3.05 11.65
CA PRO A 380 2.78 3.96 10.56
C PRO A 380 3.74 5.05 11.04
N VAL A 381 4.75 5.35 10.24
CA VAL A 381 5.76 6.39 10.50
C VAL A 381 6.02 7.17 9.22
N ALA A 382 6.71 8.31 9.32
CA ALA A 382 7.14 9.04 8.13
C ALA A 382 7.98 8.11 7.22
N TYR A 383 7.47 7.85 6.02
CA TYR A 383 8.08 7.00 4.98
C TYR A 383 8.11 5.49 5.27
N GLY A 384 7.20 4.98 6.08
CA GLY A 384 7.02 3.53 6.16
C GLY A 384 6.12 3.08 7.30
N CYS A 385 6.25 1.82 7.68
CA CYS A 385 5.50 1.23 8.77
C CYS A 385 6.42 0.30 9.58
N LYS A 386 6.49 0.52 10.89
CA LYS A 386 7.16 -0.41 11.80
C LYS A 386 6.23 -1.59 12.07
N VAL A 387 6.78 -2.79 12.06
CA VAL A 387 6.05 -4.02 12.39
C VAL A 387 6.68 -4.72 13.58
N GLU A 388 5.86 -5.02 14.59
CA GLU A 388 6.23 -5.83 15.73
C GLU A 388 5.41 -7.14 15.69
N SER A 389 6.09 -8.28 15.76
CA SER A 389 5.46 -9.60 15.74
C SER A 389 5.39 -10.17 17.16
N ILE A 390 4.18 -10.36 17.66
CA ILE A 390 3.92 -10.72 19.06
C ILE A 390 3.17 -12.07 19.08
N SER A 391 3.90 -13.14 19.41
CA SER A 391 3.30 -14.47 19.62
C SER A 391 2.61 -14.53 20.98
N LEU A 392 1.36 -15.02 21.03
CA LEU A 392 0.57 -15.08 22.27
C LEU A 392 0.74 -16.40 23.05
N ASN A 393 1.80 -17.16 22.76
CA ASN A 393 2.19 -18.39 23.47
C ASN A 393 1.09 -19.46 23.51
N VAL A 394 0.37 -19.63 22.40
CA VAL A 394 -0.57 -20.73 22.19
C VAL A 394 -0.16 -21.45 20.91
N ASP A 395 0.14 -22.74 21.00
CA ASP A 395 0.55 -23.52 19.84
C ASP A 395 -0.53 -23.53 18.74
N ALA A 396 -0.10 -23.62 17.49
CA ALA A 396 -0.96 -23.76 16.33
C ALA A 396 -0.28 -24.59 15.25
N VAL A 397 -1.07 -25.20 14.37
CA VAL A 397 -0.56 -25.79 13.13
C VAL A 397 0.04 -24.72 12.22
N ASN A 398 1.02 -25.12 11.40
CA ASN A 398 1.52 -24.27 10.33
C ASN A 398 0.62 -24.40 9.09
N THR A 399 0.16 -23.29 8.54
CA THR A 399 -0.65 -23.25 7.31
C THR A 399 0.09 -22.57 6.14
N HIS A 400 1.37 -22.24 6.34
CA HIS A 400 2.19 -21.59 5.33
C HIS A 400 2.82 -22.64 4.41
N ARG A 401 2.36 -22.66 3.16
CA ARG A 401 2.97 -23.41 2.06
C ARG A 401 3.85 -22.47 1.23
N GLU A 402 5.15 -22.76 1.19
CA GLU A 402 6.12 -22.04 0.35
C GLU A 402 5.94 -22.43 -1.13
N ARG A 403 6.45 -21.60 -2.05
CA ARG A 403 6.46 -21.93 -3.48
C ARG A 403 7.38 -23.15 -3.69
N PRO A 404 6.91 -24.26 -4.28
CA PRO A 404 7.79 -25.37 -4.59
C PRO A 404 8.78 -24.96 -5.69
N GLU A 405 9.94 -25.63 -5.74
CA GLU A 405 10.95 -25.37 -6.77
C GLU A 405 10.43 -25.73 -8.17
N ASN A 406 9.73 -26.87 -8.30
CA ASN A 406 9.10 -27.27 -9.56
C ASN A 406 7.64 -26.82 -9.61
N VAL A 407 7.34 -25.92 -10.54
CA VAL A 407 5.99 -25.38 -10.80
C VAL A 407 5.47 -25.76 -12.20
N GLU A 408 6.18 -26.62 -12.93
CA GLU A 408 5.76 -27.04 -14.26
C GLU A 408 4.46 -27.84 -14.23
N VAL A 409 3.64 -27.71 -15.27
CA VAL A 409 2.35 -28.41 -15.38
C VAL A 409 2.54 -29.94 -15.37
N SER A 410 3.66 -30.42 -15.90
CA SER A 410 3.99 -31.85 -15.97
C SER A 410 4.72 -32.39 -14.74
N ARG A 411 4.83 -31.62 -13.65
CA ARG A 411 5.55 -32.04 -12.44
C ARG A 411 4.91 -33.25 -11.76
N MET A 412 5.71 -34.00 -11.01
CA MET A 412 5.21 -35.13 -10.23
C MET A 412 4.48 -34.64 -8.97
N SER A 413 3.49 -35.39 -8.49
CA SER A 413 2.73 -35.01 -7.29
C SER A 413 3.60 -34.84 -6.04
N GLU A 414 4.65 -35.64 -5.89
CA GLU A 414 5.60 -35.53 -4.77
C GLU A 414 6.33 -34.18 -4.77
N GLU A 415 6.73 -33.70 -5.95
CA GLU A 415 7.40 -32.40 -6.10
C GLU A 415 6.42 -31.24 -5.83
N ALA A 416 5.16 -31.39 -6.27
CA ALA A 416 4.10 -30.41 -6.03
C ALA A 416 3.75 -30.26 -4.54
N LEU A 417 3.83 -31.35 -3.78
CA LEU A 417 3.40 -31.42 -2.38
C LEU A 417 4.56 -31.25 -1.37
N LEU A 418 5.81 -31.17 -1.84
CA LEU A 418 7.00 -31.10 -1.00
C LEU A 418 6.97 -29.96 0.04
N THR A 419 6.35 -28.82 -0.29
CA THR A 419 6.27 -27.64 0.59
C THR A 419 4.98 -27.57 1.41
N VAL A 420 4.12 -28.61 1.35
CA VAL A 420 2.89 -28.67 2.14
C VAL A 420 3.26 -28.86 3.62
N PRO A 421 2.76 -28.02 4.53
CA PRO A 421 3.03 -28.18 5.95
C PRO A 421 2.31 -29.40 6.52
N ALA A 422 2.90 -29.98 7.57
CA ALA A 422 2.30 -31.09 8.30
C ALA A 422 0.92 -30.72 8.87
N HIS A 423 -0.04 -31.64 8.72
CA HIS A 423 -1.39 -31.56 9.24
C HIS A 423 -1.88 -32.97 9.66
N GLN A 424 -3.04 -33.05 10.32
CA GLN A 424 -3.59 -34.29 10.88
C GLN A 424 -4.40 -35.10 9.87
#